data_AF-A0A963KNV3-F1
#
_entry.id   AF-A0A963KNV3-F1
#
_cell.length_a   1.000
_cell.length_b   1.000
_cell.length_c   1.000
_cell.angle_alpha   90.00
_cell.angle_beta   90.00
_cell.angle_gamma   90.00
#
_symmetry.space_group_name_H-M   'P 1'
#
loop_
_entity.id
_entity.type
_entity.pdbx_description
1 polymer ?
#
loop_
_entity_poly.entity_id
_entity_poly.type
_entity_poly.pdbx_seq_one_letter_code
_entity_poly.pdbx_strand_id
1 'polypeptide(L)'
;LRPGGGGFHAGFAIVIVATLLFAIFQILTRLLTRHETVAMIFLVQIALGTLLLLPPAVTTWQTPTSLDWLKLLASAFLGSTSHLLLIKAYSLAPAAILQPFSYTQLLWAIVLGILFFGDIPDSATIIGSAIVVGAGIFTWARERRRS
;
A
#
# COMPACT_ATOMS: atom_id res chain seq x y z
N LEU A 1 -10.26 7.92 -9.92
CA LEU A 1 -11.51 8.19 -9.19
C LEU A 1 -11.92 9.64 -9.44
N ARG A 2 -12.87 9.91 -10.35
CA ARG A 2 -13.42 11.25 -10.61
C ARG A 2 -14.76 11.41 -9.86
N PRO A 3 -14.97 12.43 -9.02
CA PRO A 3 -16.30 12.87 -8.62
C PRO A 3 -16.68 14.04 -9.52
N GLY A 4 -17.44 13.79 -10.60
CA GLY A 4 -17.81 14.89 -11.50
C GLY A 4 -18.83 14.60 -12.59
N GLY A 5 -19.21 13.35 -12.83
CA GLY A 5 -20.27 13.06 -13.81
C GLY A 5 -20.74 11.62 -13.72
N GLY A 6 -21.80 11.37 -12.95
CA GLY A 6 -22.52 10.10 -12.97
C GLY A 6 -22.70 9.36 -11.63
N GLY A 7 -23.26 10.02 -10.62
CA GLY A 7 -23.85 9.33 -9.46
C GLY A 7 -22.86 8.71 -8.45
N PHE A 8 -23.40 8.30 -7.31
CA PHE A 8 -22.71 7.54 -6.27
C PHE A 8 -22.24 6.19 -6.86
N HIS A 9 -21.06 6.16 -7.47
CA HIS A 9 -20.49 4.93 -8.02
C HIS A 9 -20.19 3.94 -6.89
N ALA A 10 -20.56 2.67 -7.06
CA ALA A 10 -20.21 1.55 -6.15
C ALA A 10 -18.70 1.50 -5.82
N GLY A 11 -17.85 2.09 -6.67
CA GLY A 11 -16.42 2.28 -6.43
C GLY A 11 -16.09 3.06 -5.14
N PHE A 12 -16.92 4.01 -4.70
CA PHE A 12 -16.68 4.72 -3.43
C PHE A 12 -16.82 3.80 -2.22
N ALA A 13 -17.83 2.93 -2.22
CA ALA A 13 -18.03 1.95 -1.15
C ALA A 13 -16.85 0.96 -1.10
N ILE A 14 -16.38 0.50 -2.27
CA ILE A 14 -15.21 -0.38 -2.36
C ILE A 14 -13.96 0.28 -1.79
N VAL A 15 -13.72 1.56 -2.11
CA VAL A 15 -12.56 2.30 -1.59
C VAL A 15 -12.66 2.40 -0.07
N ILE A 16 -13.81 2.82 0.49
CA ILE A 16 -13.99 2.95 1.95
C ILE A 16 -13.76 1.61 2.65
N VAL A 17 -14.34 0.52 2.13
CA VAL A 17 -14.13 -0.82 2.67
C VAL A 17 -12.65 -1.23 2.59
N ALA A 18 -11.98 -0.95 1.47
CA ALA A 18 -10.56 -1.24 1.30
C ALA A 18 -9.68 -0.47 2.29
N THR A 19 -9.91 0.84 2.49
CA THR A 19 -9.15 1.62 3.47
C THR A 19 -9.40 1.15 4.90
N LEU A 20 -10.64 0.78 5.22
CA LEU A 20 -11.00 0.24 6.54
C LEU A 20 -10.30 -1.10 6.80
N LEU A 21 -10.35 -2.02 5.84
CA LEU A 21 -9.63 -3.30 5.91
C LEU A 21 -8.12 -3.09 6.03
N PHE A 22 -7.56 -2.14 5.28
CA PHE A 22 -6.14 -1.80 5.36
C PHE A 22 -5.75 -1.25 6.75
N ALA A 23 -6.58 -0.39 7.34
CA ALA A 23 -6.36 0.11 8.69
C ALA A 23 -6.42 -1.02 9.74
N ILE A 24 -7.41 -1.91 9.63
CA ILE A 24 -7.53 -3.11 10.49
C ILE A 24 -6.28 -3.99 10.33
N PHE A 25 -5.83 -4.22 9.09
CA PHE A 25 -4.63 -5.00 8.79
C PHE A 25 -3.38 -4.42 9.47
N GLN A 26 -3.17 -3.10 9.41
CA GLN A 26 -2.04 -2.46 10.09
C GLN A 26 -2.11 -2.63 11.63
N ILE A 27 -3.30 -2.47 12.21
CA ILE A 27 -3.50 -2.63 13.65
C ILE A 27 -3.25 -4.08 14.08
N LEU A 28 -3.83 -5.06 13.37
CA LEU A 28 -3.62 -6.48 13.66
C LEU A 28 -2.16 -6.86 13.54
N THR A 29 -1.48 -6.46 12.45
CA THR A 29 -0.03 -6.72 12.27
C THR A 29 0.78 -6.20 13.45
N ARG A 30 0.43 -5.03 13.97
CA ARG A 30 1.08 -4.46 15.16
C ARG A 30 0.77 -5.23 16.45
N LEU A 31 -0.47 -5.71 16.62
CA LEU A 31 -0.84 -6.51 17.79
C LEU A 31 -0.15 -7.87 17.77
N LEU A 32 -0.11 -8.53 16.60
CA LEU A 32 0.53 -9.82 16.44
C LEU A 32 2.06 -9.72 16.61
N THR A 33 2.70 -8.66 16.13
CA THR A 33 4.17 -8.47 16.32
C THR A 33 4.60 -8.38 17.79
N ARG A 34 3.68 -8.20 18.74
CA ARG A 34 3.97 -8.26 20.19
C ARG A 34 4.07 -9.67 20.75
N HIS A 35 3.45 -10.64 20.11
CA HIS A 35 3.31 -12.02 20.60
C HIS A 35 3.96 -13.04 19.67
N GLU A 36 4.03 -12.73 18.38
CA GLU A 36 4.47 -13.62 17.31
C GLU A 36 5.71 -13.10 16.61
N THR A 37 6.47 -14.03 16.03
CA THR A 37 7.65 -13.66 15.24
C THR A 37 7.26 -13.01 13.91
N VAL A 38 8.12 -12.11 13.41
CA VAL A 38 7.96 -11.48 12.08
C VAL A 38 7.77 -12.51 10.97
N ALA A 39 8.46 -13.65 11.05
CA ALA A 39 8.36 -14.74 10.09
C ALA A 39 6.96 -15.38 10.09
N MET A 40 6.37 -15.62 11.27
CA MET A 40 5.02 -16.19 11.39
C MET A 40 3.96 -15.25 10.79
N ILE A 41 4.06 -13.96 11.08
CA ILE A 41 3.14 -12.95 10.54
C ILE A 41 3.22 -12.88 9.02
N PHE A 42 4.44 -12.92 8.48
CA PHE A 42 4.65 -12.93 7.02
C PHE A 42 4.10 -14.20 6.36
N LEU A 43 4.30 -15.37 6.97
CA LEU A 43 3.76 -16.63 6.47
C LEU A 43 2.23 -16.63 6.44
N VAL A 44 1.58 -16.15 7.49
CA VAL A 44 0.11 -16.02 7.53
C VAL A 44 -0.39 -15.06 6.45
N GLN A 45 0.30 -13.95 6.20
CA GLN A 45 -0.04 -13.03 5.12
C GLN A 45 0.01 -13.69 3.74
N ILE A 46 1.09 -14.43 3.45
CA ILE A 46 1.22 -15.14 2.18
C ILE A 46 0.15 -16.23 2.06
N ALA A 47 -0.08 -17.01 3.12
CA ALA A 47 -1.06 -18.09 3.11
C ALA A 47 -2.48 -17.57 2.87
N LEU A 48 -2.87 -16.51 3.58
CA LEU A 48 -4.18 -15.88 3.40
C LEU A 48 -4.32 -15.23 2.02
N GLY A 49 -3.30 -14.51 1.56
CA GLY A 49 -3.29 -13.91 0.23
C GLY A 49 -3.43 -14.97 -0.88
N THR A 50 -2.71 -16.08 -0.75
CA THR A 50 -2.80 -17.21 -1.69
C THR A 50 -4.19 -17.84 -1.65
N LEU A 51 -4.74 -18.09 -0.46
CA LEU A 51 -6.07 -18.70 -0.30
C LEU A 51 -7.18 -17.82 -0.90
N LEU A 52 -7.11 -16.51 -0.72
CA LEU A 52 -8.10 -15.56 -1.25
C LEU A 52 -7.99 -15.36 -2.77
N LEU A 53 -6.78 -15.46 -3.32
CA LEU A 53 -6.52 -15.30 -4.76
C LEU A 53 -6.66 -16.61 -5.54
N LEU A 54 -6.67 -17.78 -4.87
CA LEU A 54 -6.77 -19.08 -5.52
C LEU A 54 -8.08 -19.26 -6.34
N PRO A 55 -9.29 -18.93 -5.82
CA PRO A 55 -10.52 -19.10 -6.60
C PRO A 55 -10.55 -18.30 -7.92
N PRO A 56 -10.25 -16.98 -7.95
CA PRO A 56 -10.20 -16.25 -9.21
C PRO A 56 -9.05 -16.75 -10.10
N ALA A 57 -7.88 -17.11 -9.54
CA ALA A 57 -6.76 -17.62 -10.32
C ALA A 57 -7.09 -18.91 -11.09
N VAL A 58 -7.87 -19.82 -10.50
CA VAL A 58 -8.32 -21.06 -11.15
C VAL A 58 -9.35 -20.77 -12.25
N THR A 59 -10.27 -19.84 -12.00
CA THR A 59 -11.35 -19.53 -12.97
C THR A 59 -10.88 -18.73 -14.18
N THR A 60 -9.85 -17.90 -14.03
CA THR A 60 -9.31 -17.05 -15.12
C THR A 60 -7.86 -17.41 -15.48
N TRP A 61 -7.49 -18.68 -15.34
CA TRP A 61 -6.12 -19.13 -15.56
C TRP A 61 -5.64 -18.82 -16.99
N GLN A 62 -4.48 -18.17 -17.09
CA GLN A 62 -3.76 -17.95 -18.34
C GLN A 62 -2.33 -18.46 -18.18
N THR A 63 -1.90 -19.34 -19.09
CA THR A 63 -0.55 -19.90 -19.04
C THR A 63 0.48 -18.78 -19.27
N PRO A 64 1.34 -18.47 -18.29
CA PRO A 64 2.28 -17.38 -18.43
C PRO A 64 3.36 -17.69 -19.47
N THR A 65 3.74 -16.68 -20.25
CA THR A 65 4.93 -16.78 -21.12
C THR A 65 6.23 -16.73 -20.31
N SER A 66 7.37 -17.03 -20.92
CA SER A 66 8.68 -16.92 -20.26
C SER A 66 8.98 -15.51 -19.73
N LEU A 67 8.53 -14.48 -20.44
CA LEU A 67 8.64 -13.09 -19.99
C LEU A 67 7.71 -12.79 -18.81
N ASP A 68 6.50 -13.36 -18.80
CA ASP A 68 5.56 -13.16 -17.69
C ASP A 68 6.02 -13.86 -16.42
N TRP A 69 6.67 -15.02 -16.53
CA TRP A 69 7.35 -15.66 -15.40
C TRP A 69 8.43 -14.77 -14.79
N LEU A 70 9.22 -14.10 -15.62
CA LEU A 70 10.24 -13.15 -15.13
C LEU A 70 9.60 -11.97 -14.39
N LYS A 71 8.53 -11.38 -14.94
CA LYS A 71 7.78 -10.29 -14.29
C LYS A 71 7.16 -10.75 -12.97
N LEU A 72 6.57 -11.95 -12.94
CA LEU A 72 5.99 -12.55 -11.73
C LEU A 72 7.06 -12.73 -10.65
N LEU A 73 8.22 -13.33 -10.98
CA LEU A 73 9.31 -13.50 -10.03
C LEU A 73 9.87 -12.16 -9.53
N ALA A 74 10.06 -11.18 -10.41
CA ALA A 74 10.52 -9.85 -10.02
C ALA A 74 9.52 -9.16 -9.08
N SER A 75 8.22 -9.22 -9.40
CA SER A 75 7.16 -8.65 -8.57
C SER A 75 7.02 -9.37 -7.22
N ALA A 76 7.15 -10.70 -7.20
CA ALA A 76 7.07 -11.50 -5.99
C ALA A 76 8.25 -11.21 -5.06
N PHE A 77 9.46 -11.07 -5.61
CA PHE A 77 10.64 -10.69 -4.85
C PHE A 77 10.49 -9.28 -4.25
N LEU A 78 10.22 -8.28 -5.10
CA LEU A 78 10.05 -6.89 -4.64
C LEU A 78 8.92 -6.74 -3.62
N GLY A 79 7.77 -7.38 -3.88
CA GLY A 79 6.62 -7.38 -2.98
C GLY A 79 6.96 -8.03 -1.64
N SER A 80 7.56 -9.24 -1.66
CA SER A 80 7.95 -9.94 -0.43
C SER A 80 8.95 -9.15 0.40
N THR A 81 9.99 -8.59 -0.23
CA THR A 81 10.98 -7.76 0.46
C THR A 81 10.34 -6.51 1.06
N SER A 82 9.44 -5.84 0.32
CA SER A 82 8.70 -4.67 0.81
C SER A 82 7.87 -5.01 2.06
N HIS A 83 7.09 -6.09 2.00
CA HIS A 83 6.27 -6.54 3.14
C HIS A 83 7.12 -6.92 4.36
N LEU A 84 8.23 -7.64 4.17
CA LEU A 84 9.14 -7.99 5.26
C LEU A 84 9.75 -6.75 5.92
N LEU A 85 10.21 -5.77 5.12
CA LEU A 85 10.71 -4.50 5.63
C LEU A 85 9.64 -3.73 6.39
N LEU A 86 8.40 -3.74 5.91
CA LEU A 86 7.29 -3.06 6.55
C LEU A 86 6.94 -3.69 7.91
N ILE A 87 6.83 -5.02 7.99
CA ILE A 87 6.56 -5.73 9.26
C ILE A 87 7.69 -5.43 10.26
N LYS A 88 8.95 -5.48 9.80
CA LYS A 88 10.10 -5.15 10.63
C LYS A 88 10.08 -3.69 11.10
N ALA A 89 9.73 -2.74 10.23
CA ALA A 89 9.60 -1.34 10.61
C ALA A 89 8.54 -1.13 11.71
N TYR A 90 7.37 -1.77 11.57
CA TYR A 90 6.32 -1.73 12.60
C TYR A 90 6.71 -2.40 13.93
N SER A 91 7.62 -3.38 13.91
CA SER A 91 8.17 -3.96 15.15
C SER A 91 9.19 -3.06 15.85
N LEU A 92 9.85 -2.16 15.13
CA LEU A 92 10.94 -1.32 15.64
C LEU A 92 10.51 0.10 16.01
N ALA A 93 9.46 0.64 15.39
CA ALA A 93 9.02 2.02 15.61
C ALA A 93 7.49 2.14 15.76
N PRO A 94 6.99 3.10 16.57
CA PRO A 94 5.57 3.42 16.64
C PRO A 94 5.02 3.86 15.28
N ALA A 95 3.77 3.48 14.97
CA ALA A 95 3.09 3.83 13.72
C ALA A 95 3.06 5.35 13.44
N ALA A 96 3.05 6.20 14.47
CA ALA A 96 3.10 7.65 14.34
C ALA A 96 4.42 8.13 13.67
N ILE A 97 5.55 7.45 13.95
CA ILE A 97 6.85 7.77 13.33
C ILE A 97 6.90 7.25 11.88
N LEU A 98 6.14 6.21 11.56
CA LEU A 98 6.08 5.60 10.23
C LEU A 98 5.10 6.32 9.29
N GLN A 99 4.09 7.02 9.82
CA GLN A 99 3.10 7.77 9.02
C GLN A 99 3.71 8.75 7.99
N PRO A 100 4.76 9.55 8.32
CA PRO A 100 5.43 10.42 7.36
C PRO A 100 5.91 9.69 6.10
N PHE A 101 6.43 8.46 6.25
CA PHE A 101 6.87 7.65 5.12
C PHE A 101 5.71 7.25 4.20
N SER A 102 4.56 6.91 4.77
CA SER A 102 3.35 6.62 3.99
C SER A 102 2.89 7.82 3.16
N TYR A 103 3.10 9.06 3.63
CA TYR A 103 2.80 10.25 2.83
C TYR A 103 3.79 10.43 1.67
N THR A 104 5.07 10.12 1.86
CA THR A 104 6.06 10.14 0.76
C THR A 104 5.80 9.08 -0.30
N GLN A 105 5.17 7.95 0.07
CA GLN A 105 4.77 6.91 -0.88
C GLN A 105 3.79 7.44 -1.92
N LEU A 106 2.89 8.36 -1.54
CA LEU A 106 1.97 9.00 -2.49
C LEU A 106 2.74 9.81 -3.55
N LEU A 107 3.78 10.54 -3.14
CA LEU A 107 4.61 11.31 -4.05
C LEU A 107 5.34 10.39 -5.03
N TRP A 108 5.93 9.29 -4.54
CA TRP A 108 6.55 8.28 -5.41
C TRP A 108 5.55 7.62 -6.35
N ALA A 109 4.33 7.33 -5.90
CA ALA A 109 3.28 6.77 -6.75
C ALA A 109 2.94 7.70 -7.93
N ILE A 110 2.89 9.01 -7.70
CA ILE A 110 2.65 10.01 -8.77
C ILE A 110 3.83 10.05 -9.75
N VAL A 111 5.07 10.12 -9.24
CA VAL A 111 6.28 10.18 -10.07
C VAL A 111 6.41 8.93 -10.94
N LEU A 112 6.20 7.75 -10.35
CA LEU A 112 6.26 6.48 -11.06
C LEU A 112 5.08 6.32 -12.05
N GLY A 113 3.90 6.82 -11.69
CA GLY A 113 2.74 6.90 -12.58
C GLY A 113 3.04 7.66 -13.87
N ILE A 114 3.63 8.85 -13.72
CA ILE A 114 4.04 9.68 -14.87
C ILE A 114 5.14 8.98 -15.67
N LEU A 115 6.16 8.43 -15.01
CA LEU A 115 7.35 7.88 -15.68
C LEU A 115 7.06 6.59 -16.46
N PHE A 116 6.25 5.69 -15.90
CA PHE A 116 6.01 4.36 -16.47
C PHE A 116 4.71 4.26 -17.27
N PHE A 117 3.70 5.04 -16.91
CA PHE A 117 2.36 4.96 -17.52
C PHE A 117 1.99 6.21 -18.32
N GLY A 118 2.77 7.30 -18.20
CA GLY A 118 2.45 8.57 -18.87
C GLY A 118 1.19 9.25 -18.29
N ASP A 119 0.72 8.80 -17.13
CA ASP A 119 -0.49 9.31 -16.49
C ASP A 119 -0.21 10.69 -15.88
N ILE A 120 -0.49 11.75 -16.65
CA ILE A 120 -0.38 13.14 -16.18
C ILE A 120 -1.54 13.41 -15.20
N PRO A 121 -1.25 13.74 -13.93
CA PRO A 121 -2.28 14.00 -12.95
C PRO A 121 -3.10 15.24 -13.32
N ASP A 122 -4.42 15.19 -13.12
CA ASP A 122 -5.24 16.39 -13.29
C ASP A 122 -5.01 17.41 -12.17
N SER A 123 -5.54 18.63 -12.36
CA SER A 123 -5.40 19.72 -11.39
C SER A 123 -5.92 19.38 -9.98
N ALA A 124 -6.99 18.59 -9.86
CA ALA A 124 -7.52 18.16 -8.56
C ALA A 124 -6.58 17.15 -7.87
N THR A 125 -5.94 16.27 -8.64
CA THR A 125 -4.92 15.32 -8.13
C THR A 125 -3.67 16.05 -7.66
N ILE A 126 -3.26 17.10 -8.38
CA ILE A 126 -2.14 17.96 -7.99
C ILE A 126 -2.46 18.70 -6.67
N ILE A 127 -3.66 19.26 -6.54
CA ILE A 127 -4.07 19.95 -5.31
C ILE A 127 -4.14 18.99 -4.12
N GLY A 128 -4.80 17.83 -4.31
CA GLY A 128 -4.91 16.82 -3.25
C GLY A 128 -3.55 16.28 -2.81
N SER A 129 -2.65 15.99 -3.75
CA SER A 129 -1.30 15.54 -3.42
C SER A 129 -0.46 16.63 -2.73
N ALA A 130 -0.58 17.89 -3.14
CA ALA A 130 0.10 19.01 -2.48
C ALA A 130 -0.33 19.16 -1.01
N ILE A 131 -1.61 18.96 -0.70
CA ILE A 131 -2.12 18.98 0.69
C ILE A 131 -1.50 17.84 1.52
N VAL A 132 -1.48 16.62 0.97
CA VAL A 132 -0.90 15.45 1.67
C VAL A 132 0.59 15.63 1.91
N VAL A 133 1.33 16.11 0.91
CA VAL A 133 2.78 16.40 1.03
C VAL A 133 3.01 17.51 2.07
N GLY A 134 2.21 18.58 2.04
CA GLY A 134 2.27 19.66 3.01
C GLY A 134 2.00 19.20 4.45
N ALA A 135 1.01 18.32 4.65
CA ALA A 135 0.73 17.71 5.94
C ALA A 135 1.88 16.81 6.43
N GLY A 136 2.52 16.08 5.52
CA GLY A 136 3.72 15.28 5.82
C GLY A 136 4.90 16.13 6.28
N ILE A 137 5.20 17.22 5.55
CA ILE A 137 6.26 18.18 5.91
C ILE A 137 5.96 18.86 7.25
N PHE A 138 4.71 19.26 7.48
CA PHE A 138 4.28 19.86 8.75
C PHE A 138 4.46 18.92 9.93
N THR A 139 4.08 17.65 9.78
CA THR A 139 4.20 16.63 10.83
C THR A 139 5.68 16.40 11.16
N TRP A 140 6.52 16.21 10.13
CA TRP A 140 7.97 16.07 10.30
C TRP A 140 8.60 17.29 11.00
N ALA A 141 8.24 18.51 10.57
CA ALA A 141 8.72 19.74 11.19
C ALA A 141 8.25 19.88 12.66
N ARG A 142 7.07 19.35 13.01
CA ARG A 142 6.54 19.34 14.37
C ARG A 142 7.27 18.33 15.27
N GLU A 143 7.55 17.13 14.78
CA GLU A 143 8.34 16.12 15.52
C GLU A 143 9.74 16.66 15.85
N ARG A 144 10.38 17.35 14.90
CA ARG A 144 11.72 17.91 15.06
C ARG A 144 11.83 19.05 16.08
N ARG A 145 10.70 19.68 16.43
CA ARG A 145 10.62 20.71 17.48
C ARG A 145 10.32 20.16 18.87
N ARG A 146 9.92 18.88 18.97
CA ARG A 146 9.62 18.20 20.24
C ARG A 146 10.75 17.29 20.73
N SER A 147 11.75 17.04 19.89
CA SER A 147 13.04 16.43 20.25
C SER A 147 14.08 17.50 20.55
#